data_AF-A0A1F9MJ87-F1
#
_entry.id   AF-A0A1F9MJ87-F1
#
_cell.length_a   1.000
_cell.length_b   1.000
_cell.length_c   1.000
_cell.angle_alpha   90.00
_cell.angle_beta   90.00
_cell.angle_gamma   90.00
#
_symmetry.space_group_name_H-M   'P 1'
#
loop_
_entity.id
_entity.type
_entity.pdbx_description
1 polymer ?
#
loop_
_entity_poly.entity_id
_entity_poly.type
_entity_poly.pdbx_seq_one_letter_code
_entity_poly.pdbx_strand_id
1 'polypeptide(L)' 'MEKQASGKGGFSYYVSDEQLAVFQRLSPLQRLKWVEDARLFTLLARTPETEIYQERLRMGKTITQ' A
#
# COMPACT_ATOMS: atom_id res chain seq x y z
N MET A 1 17.45 -2.59 13.89
CA MET A 1 16.65 -2.13 15.04
C MET A 1 15.24 -2.67 14.87
N GLU A 2 14.78 -3.47 15.81
CA GLU A 2 13.47 -4.12 15.79
C GLU A 2 12.41 -3.14 16.32
N LYS A 3 11.44 -2.74 15.49
CA LYS A 3 10.38 -1.80 15.91
C LYS A 3 9.15 -2.56 16.39
N GLN A 4 8.92 -2.40 17.69
CA GLN A 4 7.78 -2.78 18.52
C GLN A 4 6.42 -2.66 17.79
N ALA A 5 5.65 -3.74 17.80
CA ALA A 5 4.25 -3.75 17.38
C ALA A 5 3.41 -2.97 18.40
N SER A 6 2.82 -1.85 18.00
CA SER A 6 1.87 -1.11 18.84
C SER A 6 0.57 -1.91 18.98
N GLY A 7 0.17 -2.20 20.22
CA GLY A 7 -0.97 -3.05 20.58
C GLY A 7 -2.38 -2.53 20.27
N LYS A 8 -2.63 -2.02 19.06
CA LYS A 8 -3.97 -1.83 18.48
C LYS A 8 -3.85 -2.19 17.00
N GLY A 9 -4.78 -2.99 16.49
CA GLY A 9 -4.72 -3.57 15.14
C GLY A 9 -4.26 -2.59 14.06
N GLY A 10 -3.44 -3.08 13.14
CA GLY A 10 -2.82 -2.31 12.07
C GLY A 10 -1.60 -3.03 11.49
N PHE A 11 -1.08 -2.53 10.37
CA PHE A 11 0.16 -3.02 9.78
C PHE A 11 1.28 -2.02 10.03
N SER A 12 2.44 -2.52 10.46
CA SER A 12 3.66 -1.72 10.60
C SER A 12 4.67 -2.21 9.57
N TYR A 13 5.22 -1.27 8.80
CA TYR A 13 6.25 -1.55 7.80
C TYR A 13 7.48 -0.71 8.09
N TYR A 14 8.64 -1.33 7.93
CA TYR A 14 9.93 -0.64 7.99
C TYR A 14 10.48 -0.50 6.58
N VAL A 15 10.95 0.71 6.24
CA VAL A 15 11.65 1.00 5.00
C VAL A 15 13.03 1.52 5.39
N SER A 16 14.08 0.92 4.85
CA SER A 16 15.45 1.31 5.17
C SER A 16 15.86 2.58 4.42
N ASP A 17 16.89 3.26 4.94
CA ASP A 17 17.44 4.47 4.30
C ASP A 17 17.97 4.17 2.89
N GLU A 18 18.54 2.97 2.67
CA GLU A 18 19.00 2.52 1.35
C GLU A 18 17.83 2.37 0.37
N GLN A 19 16.71 1.81 0.83
CA GLN A 19 15.50 1.66 0.01
C GLN A 19 14.91 3.03 -0.37
N LEU A 20 14.91 3.98 0.56
CA LEU A 20 14.51 5.36 0.30
C LEU A 20 15.45 6.04 -0.71
N ALA A 21 16.76 5.86 -0.57
CA ALA A 21 17.75 6.42 -1.49
C ALA A 21 17.58 5.87 -2.92
N VAL A 22 17.27 4.57 -3.07
CA VAL A 22 16.98 3.96 -4.37
C VAL A 22 15.73 4.59 -5.00
N PHE A 23 14.65 4.74 -4.23
CA PHE A 23 13.40 5.34 -4.72
C PHE A 23 13.61 6.81 -5.13
N GLN A 24 14.40 7.57 -4.38
CA GLN A 24 14.69 8.98 -4.68
C GLN A 24 15.42 9.17 -6.01
N ARG A 25 16.23 8.20 -6.45
CA ARG A 25 16.96 8.25 -7.73
C ARG A 25 16.06 7.99 -8.94
N LEU A 26 14.83 7.53 -8.75
CA LEU A 26 13.88 7.31 -9.84
C LEU A 26 13.40 8.64 -10.43
N SER A 27 13.31 8.70 -11.75
CA SER A 27 12.65 9.79 -12.46
C SER A 27 11.16 9.84 -12.12
N PRO A 28 10.48 10.99 -12.35
CA PRO A 28 9.04 11.09 -12.11
C PRO A 28 8.24 9.98 -12.83
N LEU A 29 8.58 9.66 -14.07
CA LEU A 29 7.91 8.59 -14.83
C LEU A 29 8.13 7.22 -14.18
N GLN A 30 9.35 6.92 -13.73
CA GLN A 30 9.65 5.66 -13.06
C GLN A 30 8.93 5.53 -11.72
N ARG A 31 8.75 6.64 -10.99
CA ARG A 31 7.95 6.65 -9.76
C ARG A 31 6.47 6.38 -10.05
N LEU A 32 5.91 6.98 -11.09
CA LEU A 32 4.53 6.69 -11.52
C LEU A 32 4.37 5.22 -11.90
N LYS A 33 5.32 4.67 -12.65
CA LYS A 33 5.33 3.25 -12.99
C LYS A 33 5.42 2.37 -11.74
N TRP A 34 6.29 2.71 -10.79
CA TRP A 34 6.40 1.99 -9.53
C TRP A 34 5.08 1.98 -8.74
N VAL A 35 4.36 3.11 -8.69
CA VAL A 35 3.05 3.20 -8.03
C VAL A 35 2.03 2.30 -8.72
N GLU A 36 1.98 2.29 -10.06
CA GLU A 36 1.06 1.42 -10.80
C GLU A 36 1.39 -0.06 -10.62
N ASP A 37 2.68 -0.43 -10.71
CA ASP A 37 3.12 -1.80 -10.52
C ASP A 37 2.80 -2.28 -9.08
N ALA A 38 3.00 -1.43 -8.07
CA ALA A 38 2.61 -1.71 -6.68
C ALA A 38 1.09 -1.88 -6.54
N ARG A 39 0.29 -1.01 -7.18
CA ARG A 39 -1.17 -1.13 -7.21
C ARG A 39 -1.59 -2.47 -7.81
N LEU A 40 -1.09 -2.82 -8.99
CA LEU A 40 -1.39 -4.09 -9.66
C LEU A 40 -1.04 -5.29 -8.77
N PHE A 41 0.11 -5.25 -8.09
CA PHE A 41 0.50 -6.28 -7.14
C PHE A 41 -0.53 -6.44 -6.00
N THR A 42 -1.01 -5.35 -5.42
CA THR A 42 -2.05 -5.43 -4.37
C THR A 42 -3.37 -5.99 -4.89
N LEU A 43 -3.71 -5.76 -6.17
CA LEU A 43 -4.92 -6.32 -6.77
C LEU A 43 -4.85 -7.85 -6.88
N LEU A 44 -3.66 -8.42 -7.13
CA LEU A 44 -3.47 -9.87 -7.18
C LEU A 44 -3.77 -10.56 -5.84
N ALA A 45 -3.63 -9.85 -4.73
CA ALA A 45 -3.88 -10.37 -3.39
C ALA A 45 -5.31 -10.13 -2.88
N ARG A 46 -6.20 -9.56 -3.71
CA ARG A 46 -7.57 -9.23 -3.28
C ARG A 46 -8.43 -10.49 -3.10
N THR A 47 -9.24 -10.46 -2.05
CA THR A 47 -10.41 -11.34 -1.89
C THR A 47 -11.66 -10.66 -2.45
N PRO A 48 -12.73 -11.40 -2.78
CA PRO A 48 -14.01 -10.82 -3.20
C PRO A 48 -14.57 -9.78 -2.21
N GLU A 49 -14.36 -9.98 -0.91
CA GLU A 49 -14.81 -9.04 0.13
C GLU A 49 -14.02 -7.73 0.07
N THR A 50 -12.70 -7.81 -0.02
CA THR A 50 -11.85 -6.60 -0.13
C THR A 50 -12.10 -5.82 -1.42
N GLU A 51 -12.49 -6.51 -2.49
CA GLU A 51 -12.93 -5.89 -3.73
C GLU A 51 -14.17 -5.01 -3.53
N ILE A 52 -15.20 -5.56 -2.91
CA ILE A 52 -16.44 -4.84 -2.63
C ILE A 52 -16.17 -3.62 -1.74
N TYR A 53 -15.32 -3.77 -0.73
CA TYR A 53 -14.96 -2.66 0.16
C TYR A 53 -14.17 -1.57 -0.54
N GLN A 54 -13.19 -1.95 -1.36
CA GLN A 54 -12.40 -0.99 -2.14
C GLN A 54 -13.28 -0.23 -3.14
N GLU A 55 -14.26 -0.91 -3.73
CA GLU A 55 -15.23 -0.29 -4.64
C GLU A 55 -16.13 0.72 -3.93
N ARG A 56 -16.64 0.38 -2.75
CA ARG A 56 -17.43 1.30 -1.93
C ARG A 56 -16.65 2.56 -1.58
N LEU A 57 -15.40 2.42 -1.14
CA LEU A 57 -14.52 3.56 -0.86
C LEU A 57 -14.31 4.43 -2.10
N ARG A 58 -14.10 3.83 -3.27
CA ARG A 58 -13.93 4.56 -4.54
C ARG A 58 -15.18 5.37 -4.93
N MET A 59 -16.37 4.92 -4.53
CA MET A 59 -17.62 5.64 -4.67
C MET A 59 -17.90 6.64 -3.54
N GLY A 60 -16.98 6.84 -2.59
CA GLY A 60 -17.19 7.69 -1.42
C GLY A 60 -18.15 7.10 -0.37
N LYS A 61 -18.41 5.79 -0.40
CA LYS A 61 -19.30 5.08 0.53
C LYS A 61 -18.49 4.48 1.69
N THR A 62 -19.11 4.37 2.86
CA THR A 62 -18.50 3.74 4.04
C THR A 62 -18.40 2.22 3.91
N ILE A 63 -17.36 1.65 4.51
CA ILE A 63 -17.22 0.22 4.78
C ILE A 63 -17.92 -0.05 6.12
N THR A 64 -19.24 -0.17 6.11
CA THR A 64 -19.99 -0.55 7.31
C THR A 64 -20.01 -2.08 7.40
N GLN A 65 -19.67 -2.61 8.59
CA GLN A 65 -19.76 -4.05 8.91
C GLN A 65 -21.20 -4.53 8.93
#